data_AF-A0A2Z7AU03-F1
#
_entry.id   AF-A0A2Z7AU03-F1
#
_cell.length_a   1.000
_cell.length_b   1.000
_cell.length_c   1.000
_cell.angle_alpha   90.00
_cell.angle_beta   90.00
_cell.angle_gamma   90.00
#
_symmetry.space_group_name_H-M   'P 1'
#
loop_
_entity.id
_entity.type
_entity.pdbx_description
1 polymer ?
#
loop_
_entity_poly.entity_id
_entity_poly.type
_entity_poly.pdbx_seq_one_letter_code
_entity_poly.pdbx_strand_id
1 'polypeptide(L)'
;MATVQVPLLEDRDAELDKSLDSLETFLELLGFCHYTWLRATVSWIAFTLLAVGLPLLSIELSRCAGCDKYEILDFELEILVFRALVAGVSLICVSRTLRKYGLRKALFVDRSHGHLAQFRKQYIRRIHVFYSLLASWFGICFLLKVARELTRVLYVHQYSWGLSAILFSSCLLSWAYSTLVFLAGCGLFYLVGNLQVIHFENYGKVLERDLDVSVYIEEHMRLTHDLSKISHRFRIFLLLEFLIVTACQFVSLLQTTVNHGIINLVNGGDFALLSIVQLVGIVLCLTAAAKISHRAQSLGSVASRWHAMVTCNSNDALGSGYLGNTENPELPRPTGSLPVNYSESDLESADLMPLSTNVELSSSASSYHKRQAFVTYVQSNTGGFTIFGWMVDRMLINTIFFIELSLVFFVLGKTVTITTR
;
A
#
# COMPACT_ATOMS: atom_id res chain seq x y z
N MET A 1 23.11 -40.60 7.30
CA MET A 1 21.98 -40.38 6.38
C MET A 1 20.82 -39.87 7.23
N ALA A 2 20.76 -38.55 7.45
CA ALA A 2 19.77 -37.92 8.32
C ALA A 2 18.67 -37.32 7.45
N THR A 3 17.50 -37.96 7.44
CA THR A 3 16.24 -37.41 6.94
C THR A 3 15.74 -36.36 7.92
N VAL A 4 16.00 -35.09 7.64
CA VAL A 4 15.55 -33.98 8.50
C VAL A 4 14.97 -32.87 7.63
N GLN A 5 13.77 -32.41 7.99
CA GLN A 5 13.02 -31.23 7.49
C GLN A 5 12.15 -31.33 6.21
N VAL A 6 11.39 -32.41 6.02
CA VAL A 6 10.27 -32.41 5.04
C VAL A 6 8.88 -32.13 5.69
N PRO A 7 8.52 -32.67 6.86
CA PRO A 7 7.13 -32.54 7.37
C PRO A 7 6.72 -31.12 7.79
N LEU A 8 7.68 -30.34 8.30
CA LEU A 8 7.42 -29.01 8.88
C LEU A 8 7.30 -27.91 7.81
N LEU A 9 7.75 -28.20 6.58
CA LEU A 9 7.71 -27.28 5.46
C LEU A 9 6.35 -27.42 4.73
N GLU A 10 5.87 -28.66 4.53
CA GLU A 10 4.53 -28.95 3.98
C GLU A 10 3.40 -28.43 4.86
N ASP A 11 3.45 -28.67 6.17
CA ASP A 11 2.39 -28.24 7.11
C ASP A 11 2.22 -26.70 7.16
N ARG A 12 3.31 -25.96 6.96
CA ARG A 12 3.26 -24.49 6.96
C ARG A 12 2.88 -23.91 5.60
N ASP A 13 3.21 -24.56 4.49
CA ASP A 13 2.73 -24.11 3.17
C ASP A 13 1.21 -24.26 3.07
N ALA A 14 0.64 -25.30 3.70
CA ALA A 14 -0.79 -25.43 3.90
C ALA A 14 -1.41 -24.26 4.69
N GLU A 15 -0.70 -23.67 5.67
CA GLU A 15 -1.19 -22.52 6.45
C GLU A 15 -1.30 -21.22 5.62
N LEU A 16 -0.33 -20.95 4.76
CA LEU A 16 -0.38 -19.80 3.85
C LEU A 16 -1.46 -19.99 2.80
N ASP A 17 -1.55 -21.19 2.23
CA ASP A 17 -2.56 -21.54 1.24
C ASP A 17 -3.98 -21.40 1.83
N LYS A 18 -4.19 -21.86 3.06
CA LYS A 18 -5.44 -21.66 3.81
C LYS A 18 -5.75 -20.18 4.05
N SER A 19 -4.74 -19.37 4.37
CA SER A 19 -4.92 -17.92 4.57
C SER A 19 -5.30 -17.21 3.27
N LEU A 20 -4.72 -17.63 2.15
CA LEU A 20 -5.03 -17.10 0.82
C LEU A 20 -6.41 -17.55 0.34
N ASP A 21 -6.80 -18.80 0.59
CA ASP A 21 -8.12 -19.33 0.27
C ASP A 21 -9.22 -18.64 1.10
N SER A 22 -8.94 -18.35 2.37
CA SER A 22 -9.83 -17.53 3.21
C SER A 22 -9.98 -16.10 2.67
N LEU A 23 -8.88 -15.49 2.20
CA LEU A 23 -8.91 -14.18 1.54
C LEU A 23 -9.69 -14.21 0.23
N GLU A 24 -9.50 -15.26 -0.56
CA GLU A 24 -10.23 -15.47 -1.81
C GLU A 24 -11.73 -15.61 -1.56
N THR A 25 -12.12 -16.48 -0.63
CA THR A 25 -13.52 -16.68 -0.22
C THR A 25 -14.14 -15.39 0.29
N PHE A 26 -13.41 -14.61 1.08
CA PHE A 26 -13.88 -13.30 1.55
C PHE A 26 -14.09 -12.31 0.40
N LEU A 27 -13.17 -12.25 -0.55
CA LEU A 27 -13.28 -11.40 -1.74
C LEU A 27 -14.38 -11.89 -2.70
N GLU A 28 -14.58 -13.20 -2.84
CA GLU A 28 -15.71 -13.80 -3.56
C GLU A 28 -17.04 -13.37 -2.94
N LEU A 29 -17.17 -13.44 -1.61
CA LEU A 29 -18.39 -13.03 -0.89
C LEU A 29 -18.75 -11.56 -1.14
N LEU A 30 -17.74 -10.68 -1.25
CA LEU A 30 -17.94 -9.27 -1.55
C LEU A 30 -18.20 -8.98 -3.04
N GLY A 31 -17.97 -9.96 -3.91
CA GLY A 31 -18.17 -9.83 -5.35
C GLY A 31 -16.93 -9.44 -6.15
N PHE A 32 -15.74 -9.55 -5.58
CA PHE A 32 -14.50 -9.21 -6.29
C PHE A 32 -13.99 -10.34 -7.19
N CYS A 33 -14.12 -11.60 -6.77
CA CYS A 33 -13.53 -12.74 -7.46
C CYS A 33 -14.58 -13.48 -8.32
N HIS A 34 -14.44 -13.40 -9.65
CA HIS A 34 -15.30 -14.11 -10.59
C HIS A 34 -14.53 -14.67 -11.77
N TYR A 35 -14.26 -15.98 -11.72
CA TYR A 35 -13.60 -16.73 -12.79
C TYR A 35 -14.52 -17.00 -13.99
N THR A 36 -15.84 -17.00 -13.80
CA THR A 36 -16.83 -17.21 -14.85
C THR A 36 -17.68 -15.96 -15.10
N TRP A 37 -18.10 -15.78 -16.35
CA TRP A 37 -18.97 -14.66 -16.75
C TRP A 37 -20.33 -14.68 -16.02
N LEU A 38 -20.88 -15.87 -15.76
CA LEU A 38 -22.14 -16.02 -15.02
C LEU A 38 -22.04 -15.54 -13.57
N ARG A 39 -21.00 -15.94 -12.84
CA ARG A 39 -20.81 -15.46 -11.47
C ARG A 39 -20.56 -13.95 -11.45
N ALA A 40 -19.83 -13.44 -12.44
CA ALA A 40 -19.68 -11.99 -12.59
C ALA A 40 -21.04 -11.31 -12.73
N THR A 41 -21.90 -11.74 -13.67
CA THR A 41 -23.24 -11.14 -13.85
C THR A 41 -24.07 -11.22 -12.57
N VAL A 42 -24.02 -12.34 -11.84
CA VAL A 42 -24.75 -12.50 -10.57
C VAL A 42 -24.26 -11.52 -9.52
N SER A 43 -22.94 -11.35 -9.36
CA SER A 43 -22.40 -10.37 -8.41
C SER A 43 -22.68 -8.93 -8.81
N TRP A 44 -22.68 -8.62 -10.11
CA TRP A 44 -23.07 -7.30 -10.58
C TRP A 44 -24.54 -7.01 -10.26
N ILE A 45 -25.42 -7.97 -10.47
CA ILE A 45 -26.83 -7.88 -10.07
C ILE A 45 -26.93 -7.70 -8.55
N ALA A 46 -26.24 -8.53 -7.76
CA ALA A 46 -26.23 -8.42 -6.31
C ALA A 46 -25.70 -7.07 -5.82
N PHE A 47 -24.63 -6.55 -6.44
CA PHE A 47 -24.10 -5.23 -6.14
C PHE A 47 -25.13 -4.14 -6.46
N THR A 48 -25.73 -4.16 -7.65
CA THR A 48 -26.76 -3.16 -8.01
C THR A 48 -27.97 -3.24 -7.09
N LEU A 49 -28.38 -4.45 -6.70
CA LEU A 49 -29.49 -4.66 -5.78
C LEU A 49 -29.15 -4.14 -4.38
N LEU A 50 -28.00 -4.47 -3.81
CA LEU A 50 -27.63 -4.13 -2.43
C LEU A 50 -27.14 -2.68 -2.28
N ALA A 51 -26.38 -2.17 -3.25
CA ALA A 51 -25.79 -0.84 -3.19
C ALA A 51 -26.72 0.27 -3.71
N VAL A 52 -27.66 -0.04 -4.61
CA VAL A 52 -28.55 0.95 -5.24
C VAL A 52 -30.02 0.62 -5.05
N GLY A 53 -30.47 -0.59 -5.41
CA GLY A 53 -31.89 -0.95 -5.38
C GLY A 53 -32.49 -0.92 -3.98
N LEU A 54 -31.86 -1.59 -3.02
CA LEU A 54 -32.28 -1.71 -1.63
C LEU A 54 -32.37 -0.34 -0.91
N PRO A 55 -31.36 0.55 -0.99
CA PRO A 55 -31.47 1.88 -0.38
C PRO A 55 -32.45 2.78 -1.14
N LEU A 56 -32.58 2.68 -2.46
CA LEU A 56 -33.56 3.45 -3.22
C LEU A 56 -35.00 3.06 -2.82
N LEU A 57 -35.28 1.75 -2.70
CA LEU A 57 -36.54 1.25 -2.18
C LEU A 57 -36.78 1.72 -0.74
N SER A 58 -35.74 1.72 0.10
CA SER A 58 -35.84 2.24 1.47
C SER A 58 -36.22 3.72 1.49
N ILE A 59 -35.65 4.53 0.59
CA ILE A 59 -35.97 5.96 0.45
C ILE A 59 -37.41 6.14 -0.06
N GLU A 60 -37.82 5.39 -1.08
CA GLU A 60 -39.18 5.46 -1.62
C GLU A 60 -40.25 5.02 -0.61
N LEU A 61 -40.00 3.94 0.14
CA LEU A 61 -40.92 3.47 1.18
C LEU A 61 -40.99 4.42 2.38
N SER A 62 -39.93 5.20 2.61
CA SER A 62 -39.90 6.25 3.64
C SER A 62 -40.57 7.55 3.18
N ARG A 63 -40.97 7.66 1.91
CA ARG A 63 -41.62 8.85 1.35
C ARG A 63 -43.04 8.99 1.89
N CYS A 64 -43.25 9.91 2.82
CA CYS A 64 -44.57 10.30 3.30
C CYS A 64 -45.26 11.23 2.28
N ALA A 65 -46.53 10.98 1.97
CA ALA A 65 -47.32 11.69 0.95
C ALA A 65 -47.63 13.18 1.24
N GLY A 66 -47.01 13.79 2.26
CA GLY A 66 -47.26 15.18 2.64
C GLY A 66 -46.23 15.79 3.60
N CYS A 67 -45.00 15.27 3.64
CA CYS A 67 -43.93 15.93 4.42
C CYS A 67 -43.09 16.83 3.51
N ASP A 68 -43.16 18.15 3.73
CA ASP A 68 -42.41 19.22 3.03
C ASP A 68 -40.89 19.20 3.27
N LYS A 69 -40.24 18.03 3.13
CA LYS A 69 -38.79 17.82 3.31
C LYS A 69 -38.09 17.45 2.00
N TYR A 70 -38.43 18.14 0.92
CA TYR A 70 -37.85 17.92 -0.41
C TYR A 70 -36.31 18.01 -0.39
N GLU A 71 -35.74 18.98 0.35
CA GLU A 71 -34.29 19.18 0.46
C GLU A 71 -33.54 18.02 1.14
N ILE A 72 -34.16 17.32 2.10
CA ILE A 72 -33.50 16.21 2.81
C ILE A 72 -33.43 14.97 1.91
N LEU A 73 -34.41 14.79 1.02
CA LEU A 73 -34.44 13.68 0.08
C LEU A 73 -33.32 13.79 -0.97
N ASP A 74 -33.06 15.00 -1.46
CA ASP A 74 -32.00 15.27 -2.42
C ASP A 74 -30.61 14.95 -1.82
N PHE A 75 -30.39 15.26 -0.54
CA PHE A 75 -29.15 14.91 0.16
C PHE A 75 -28.96 13.40 0.33
N GLU A 76 -30.01 12.66 0.71
CA GLU A 76 -29.94 11.20 0.85
C GLU A 76 -29.63 10.50 -0.48
N LEU A 77 -30.18 11.01 -1.58
CA LEU A 77 -29.94 10.50 -2.93
C LEU A 77 -28.50 10.79 -3.38
N GLU A 78 -27.99 11.98 -3.11
CA GLU A 78 -26.60 12.32 -3.45
C GLU A 78 -25.57 11.48 -2.67
N ILE A 79 -25.77 11.31 -1.37
CA ILE A 79 -24.96 10.41 -0.53
C ILE A 79 -25.00 8.98 -1.09
N LEU A 80 -26.18 8.52 -1.49
CA LEU A 80 -26.35 7.20 -2.10
C LEU A 80 -25.54 7.08 -3.40
N VAL A 81 -25.60 8.09 -4.27
CA VAL A 81 -24.86 8.11 -5.54
C VAL A 81 -23.36 8.04 -5.29
N PHE A 82 -22.79 8.91 -4.45
CA PHE A 82 -21.35 8.89 -4.18
C PHE A 82 -20.90 7.59 -3.51
N ARG A 83 -21.68 7.05 -2.56
CA ARG A 83 -21.39 5.77 -1.92
C ARG A 83 -21.38 4.62 -2.93
N ALA A 84 -22.36 4.59 -3.84
CA ALA A 84 -22.44 3.59 -4.89
C ALA A 84 -21.32 3.73 -5.93
N LEU A 85 -20.95 4.97 -6.29
CA LEU A 85 -19.85 5.25 -7.22
C LEU A 85 -18.50 4.77 -6.68
N VAL A 86 -18.19 5.12 -5.43
CA VAL A 86 -16.95 4.70 -4.74
C VAL A 86 -16.88 3.17 -4.61
N ALA A 87 -17.95 2.54 -4.10
CA ALA A 87 -17.99 1.08 -3.98
C ALA A 87 -17.94 0.39 -5.36
N GLY A 88 -18.59 0.97 -6.37
CA GLY A 88 -18.62 0.46 -7.73
C GLY A 88 -17.26 0.54 -8.41
N VAL A 89 -16.54 1.66 -8.29
CA VAL A 89 -15.17 1.80 -8.83
C VAL A 89 -14.22 0.81 -8.19
N SER A 90 -14.29 0.65 -6.86
CA SER A 90 -13.55 -0.37 -6.12
C SER A 90 -13.84 -1.77 -6.69
N LEU A 91 -15.12 -2.15 -6.75
CA LEU A 91 -15.55 -3.44 -7.27
C LEU A 91 -15.05 -3.69 -8.70
N ILE A 92 -15.26 -2.73 -9.60
CA ILE A 92 -14.89 -2.84 -11.01
C ILE A 92 -13.39 -2.99 -11.19
N CYS A 93 -12.60 -2.10 -10.58
CA CYS A 93 -11.17 -2.06 -10.84
C CYS A 93 -10.44 -3.24 -10.19
N VAL A 94 -10.83 -3.58 -8.95
CA VAL A 94 -10.26 -4.71 -8.23
C VAL A 94 -10.69 -6.03 -8.87
N SER A 95 -11.97 -6.22 -9.20
CA SER A 95 -12.45 -7.45 -9.84
C SER A 95 -11.82 -7.69 -11.21
N ARG A 96 -11.62 -6.63 -12.01
CA ARG A 96 -10.88 -6.73 -13.29
C ARG A 96 -9.44 -7.18 -13.08
N THR A 97 -8.79 -6.65 -12.05
CA THR A 97 -7.41 -7.01 -11.71
C THR A 97 -7.34 -8.47 -11.24
N LEU A 98 -8.24 -8.89 -10.34
CA LEU A 98 -8.28 -10.25 -9.82
C LEU A 98 -8.69 -11.27 -10.89
N ARG A 99 -9.65 -10.95 -11.77
CA ARG A 99 -10.04 -11.84 -12.88
C ARG A 99 -8.91 -12.04 -13.89
N LYS A 100 -8.18 -10.98 -14.24
CA LYS A 100 -7.13 -11.06 -15.27
C LYS A 100 -5.89 -11.80 -14.78
N TYR A 101 -5.55 -11.70 -13.49
CA TYR A 101 -4.29 -12.22 -12.95
C TYR A 101 -4.47 -13.38 -11.96
N GLY A 102 -5.60 -13.49 -11.26
CA GLY A 102 -5.79 -14.38 -10.12
C GLY A 102 -5.23 -13.79 -8.83
N LEU A 103 -5.76 -14.19 -7.67
CA LEU A 103 -5.41 -13.60 -6.37
C LEU A 103 -3.91 -13.76 -6.04
N ARG A 104 -3.34 -14.96 -6.23
CA ARG A 104 -1.91 -15.20 -5.96
C ARG A 104 -0.98 -14.33 -6.79
N LYS A 105 -1.26 -14.15 -8.08
CA LYS A 105 -0.44 -13.31 -8.98
C LYS A 105 -0.73 -11.82 -8.82
N ALA A 106 -1.91 -11.46 -8.29
CA ALA A 106 -2.22 -10.08 -7.90
C ALA A 106 -1.44 -9.67 -6.65
N LEU A 107 -1.28 -10.58 -5.68
CA LEU A 107 -0.49 -10.42 -4.47
C LEU A 107 1.02 -10.68 -4.68
N PHE A 108 1.44 -11.13 -5.87
CA PHE A 108 2.82 -11.50 -6.22
C PHE A 108 3.41 -12.66 -5.40
N VAL A 109 2.57 -13.47 -4.76
CA VAL A 109 2.99 -14.62 -3.93
C VAL A 109 3.58 -15.75 -4.80
N ASP A 110 3.03 -15.96 -6.01
CA ASP A 110 3.29 -17.12 -6.88
C ASP A 110 4.72 -17.17 -7.46
N ARG A 111 5.45 -16.04 -7.47
CA ARG A 111 6.70 -15.94 -8.24
C ARG A 111 7.96 -16.30 -7.46
N SER A 112 7.82 -16.60 -6.16
CA SER A 112 8.94 -16.77 -5.23
C SER A 112 9.10 -18.23 -4.79
N HIS A 113 8.92 -19.21 -5.67
CA HIS A 113 8.95 -20.64 -5.29
C HIS A 113 10.23 -21.07 -4.54
N GLY A 114 11.39 -20.42 -4.79
CA GLY A 114 12.64 -20.66 -4.05
C GLY A 114 12.81 -19.88 -2.72
N HIS A 115 11.99 -18.84 -2.48
CA HIS A 115 12.06 -17.97 -1.30
C HIS A 115 10.77 -17.98 -0.44
N LEU A 116 9.77 -18.76 -0.85
CA LEU A 116 8.45 -18.82 -0.22
C LEU A 116 8.56 -19.17 1.27
N ALA A 117 9.45 -20.10 1.63
CA ALA A 117 9.69 -20.51 3.01
C ALA A 117 10.18 -19.35 3.91
N GLN A 118 10.93 -18.39 3.36
CA GLN A 118 11.50 -17.27 4.11
C GLN A 118 10.48 -16.14 4.35
N PHE A 119 9.58 -15.88 3.40
CA PHE A 119 8.61 -14.76 3.49
C PHE A 119 7.22 -15.15 4.01
N ARG A 120 6.91 -16.45 4.05
CA ARG A 120 5.59 -16.97 4.44
C ARG A 120 5.02 -16.39 5.73
N LYS A 121 5.79 -16.45 6.83
CA LYS A 121 5.35 -15.89 8.14
C LYS A 121 5.05 -14.40 8.04
N GLN A 122 5.79 -13.67 7.21
CA GLN A 122 5.58 -12.25 7.01
C GLN A 122 4.30 -11.99 6.19
N TYR A 123 4.02 -12.81 5.17
CA TYR A 123 2.80 -12.72 4.37
C TYR A 123 1.54 -12.99 5.21
N ILE A 124 1.50 -14.09 5.97
CA ILE A 124 0.38 -14.42 6.87
C ILE A 124 0.11 -13.26 7.84
N ARG A 125 1.17 -12.71 8.44
CA ARG A 125 1.05 -11.55 9.33
C ARG A 125 0.46 -10.33 8.62
N ARG A 126 0.83 -10.04 7.36
CA ARG A 126 0.26 -8.91 6.61
C ARG A 126 -1.20 -9.14 6.23
N ILE A 127 -1.59 -10.37 5.91
CA ILE A 127 -2.99 -10.74 5.66
C ILE A 127 -3.82 -10.56 6.94
N HIS A 128 -3.32 -10.99 8.10
CA HIS A 128 -3.99 -10.75 9.37
C HIS A 128 -4.12 -9.26 9.70
N VAL A 129 -3.08 -8.47 9.42
CA VAL A 129 -3.13 -7.00 9.57
C VAL A 129 -4.20 -6.39 8.65
N PHE A 130 -4.36 -6.90 7.43
CA PHE A 130 -5.45 -6.47 6.53
C PHE A 130 -6.83 -6.70 7.16
N TYR A 131 -7.11 -7.91 7.67
CA TYR A 131 -8.38 -8.19 8.33
C TYR A 131 -8.60 -7.36 9.58
N SER A 132 -7.56 -7.20 10.41
CA SER A 132 -7.64 -6.41 11.64
C SER A 132 -7.92 -4.94 11.35
N LEU A 133 -7.27 -4.36 10.34
CA LEU A 133 -7.53 -2.99 9.90
C LEU A 133 -8.95 -2.84 9.35
N LEU A 134 -9.38 -3.77 8.49
CA LEU A 134 -10.71 -3.74 7.90
C LEU A 134 -11.79 -3.86 8.98
N ALA A 135 -11.66 -4.83 9.89
CA ALA A 135 -12.61 -5.06 10.99
C ALA A 135 -12.64 -3.90 11.98
N SER A 136 -11.49 -3.31 12.32
CA SER A 136 -11.42 -2.18 13.26
C SER A 136 -12.11 -0.94 12.68
N TRP A 137 -11.77 -0.53 11.47
CA TRP A 137 -12.37 0.65 10.84
C TRP A 137 -13.84 0.45 10.50
N PHE A 138 -14.19 -0.73 9.95
CA PHE A 138 -15.58 -1.08 9.69
C PHE A 138 -16.41 -1.10 10.98
N GLY A 139 -15.88 -1.72 12.05
CA GLY A 139 -16.57 -1.81 13.34
C GLY A 139 -16.87 -0.45 13.94
N ILE A 140 -15.89 0.46 13.96
CA ILE A 140 -16.09 1.83 14.48
C ILE A 140 -17.16 2.57 13.65
N CYS A 141 -17.07 2.52 12.32
CA CYS A 141 -18.04 3.20 11.45
C CYS A 141 -19.44 2.56 11.58
N PHE A 142 -19.52 1.24 11.72
CA PHE A 142 -20.77 0.51 11.87
C PHE A 142 -21.48 0.88 13.17
N LEU A 143 -20.75 0.97 14.28
CA LEU A 143 -21.31 1.43 15.56
C LEU A 143 -21.88 2.84 15.46
N LEU A 144 -21.16 3.75 14.82
CA LEU A 144 -21.63 5.13 14.60
C LEU A 144 -22.89 5.16 13.71
N LYS A 145 -22.95 4.33 12.67
CA LYS A 145 -24.14 4.22 11.81
C LYS A 145 -25.34 3.66 12.57
N VAL A 146 -25.15 2.60 13.36
CA VAL A 146 -26.20 2.00 14.19
C VAL A 146 -26.74 3.00 15.21
N ALA A 147 -25.86 3.69 15.95
CA ALA A 147 -26.27 4.69 16.94
C ALA A 147 -27.12 5.81 16.32
N ARG A 148 -26.74 6.27 15.13
CA ARG A 148 -27.50 7.29 14.41
C ARG A 148 -28.85 6.78 13.90
N GLU A 149 -28.89 5.62 13.24
CA GLU A 149 -30.15 5.06 12.76
C GLU A 149 -31.10 4.71 13.90
N LEU A 150 -30.58 4.25 15.05
CA LEU A 150 -31.37 4.03 16.25
C LEU A 150 -31.97 5.35 16.77
N THR A 151 -31.19 6.43 16.77
CA THR A 151 -31.67 7.76 17.12
C THR A 151 -32.78 8.21 16.15
N ARG A 152 -32.61 7.99 14.85
CA ARG A 152 -33.64 8.31 13.83
C ARG A 152 -34.96 7.57 14.11
N VAL A 153 -34.89 6.28 14.41
CA VAL A 153 -36.07 5.45 14.72
C VAL A 153 -36.76 5.87 16.03
N LEU A 154 -35.99 6.25 17.06
CA LEU A 154 -36.55 6.67 18.35
C LEU A 154 -37.27 8.03 18.27
N TYR A 155 -36.71 8.99 17.52
CA TYR A 155 -37.27 10.34 17.40
C TYR A 155 -38.38 10.46 16.34
N VAL A 156 -38.35 9.67 15.27
CA VAL A 156 -39.35 9.68 14.18
C VAL A 156 -40.35 8.54 14.40
N HIS A 157 -41.19 8.68 15.43
CA HIS A 157 -42.16 7.67 15.83
C HIS A 157 -43.42 7.71 14.94
N GLN A 158 -43.32 7.24 13.68
CA GLN A 158 -44.39 7.37 12.69
C GLN A 158 -44.85 6.06 12.01
N TYR A 159 -44.18 4.93 12.22
CA TYR A 159 -44.52 3.66 11.53
C TYR A 159 -44.73 2.48 12.49
N SER A 160 -45.45 1.46 12.04
CA SER A 160 -45.58 0.17 12.74
C SER A 160 -44.18 -0.41 13.03
N TRP A 161 -44.01 -0.99 14.22
CA TRP A 161 -42.71 -1.50 14.70
C TRP A 161 -42.01 -2.45 13.71
N GLY A 162 -42.78 -3.30 13.01
CA GLY A 162 -42.25 -4.22 12.00
C GLY A 162 -41.66 -3.54 10.76
N LEU A 163 -42.38 -2.58 10.15
CA LEU A 163 -41.89 -1.86 8.96
C LEU A 163 -40.65 -1.01 9.28
N SER A 164 -40.61 -0.38 10.45
CA SER A 164 -39.44 0.38 10.91
C SER A 164 -38.21 -0.52 11.07
N ALA A 165 -38.38 -1.71 11.66
CA ALA A 165 -37.30 -2.69 11.79
C ALA A 165 -36.77 -3.19 10.43
N ILE A 166 -37.65 -3.38 9.45
CA ILE A 166 -37.27 -3.78 8.08
C ILE A 166 -36.46 -2.67 7.40
N LEU A 167 -36.93 -1.42 7.43
CA LEU A 167 -36.23 -0.28 6.83
C LEU A 167 -34.86 -0.03 7.49
N PHE A 168 -34.80 -0.11 8.82
CA PHE A 168 -33.55 -0.03 9.58
C PHE A 168 -32.54 -1.09 9.14
N SER A 169 -32.96 -2.35 9.09
CA SER A 169 -32.09 -3.47 8.71
C SER A 169 -31.64 -3.36 7.26
N SER A 170 -32.54 -2.95 6.36
CA SER A 170 -32.27 -2.72 4.94
C SER A 170 -31.22 -1.61 4.72
N CYS A 171 -31.38 -0.48 5.39
CA CYS A 171 -30.44 0.64 5.33
C CYS A 171 -29.07 0.25 5.87
N LEU A 172 -29.02 -0.43 7.02
CA LEU A 172 -27.77 -0.93 7.59
C LEU A 172 -27.07 -1.93 6.68
N LEU A 173 -27.81 -2.87 6.10
CA LEU A 173 -27.25 -3.89 5.22
C LEU A 173 -26.67 -3.27 3.94
N SER A 174 -27.41 -2.36 3.30
CA SER A 174 -26.93 -1.63 2.12
C SER A 174 -25.68 -0.80 2.41
N TRP A 175 -25.71 -0.06 3.53
CA TRP A 175 -24.57 0.75 3.98
C TRP A 175 -23.36 -0.10 4.31
N ALA A 176 -23.55 -1.20 5.04
CA ALA A 176 -22.50 -2.13 5.45
C ALA A 176 -21.84 -2.76 4.21
N TYR A 177 -22.65 -3.27 3.28
CA TYR A 177 -22.16 -3.86 2.05
C TYR A 177 -21.32 -2.87 1.22
N SER A 178 -21.85 -1.67 0.95
CA SER A 178 -21.15 -0.67 0.13
C SER A 178 -19.84 -0.21 0.78
N THR A 179 -19.87 0.02 2.10
CA THR A 179 -18.70 0.43 2.88
C THR A 179 -17.64 -0.66 2.93
N LEU A 180 -18.06 -1.92 3.10
CA LEU A 180 -17.16 -3.07 3.15
C LEU A 180 -16.50 -3.32 1.79
N VAL A 181 -17.24 -3.19 0.68
CA VAL A 181 -16.69 -3.27 -0.68
C VAL A 181 -15.66 -2.17 -0.91
N PHE A 182 -15.99 -0.92 -0.56
CA PHE A 182 -15.03 0.18 -0.69
C PHE A 182 -13.75 -0.05 0.13
N LEU A 183 -13.88 -0.28 1.45
CA LEU A 183 -12.74 -0.47 2.34
C LEU A 183 -11.92 -1.72 1.99
N ALA A 184 -12.55 -2.80 1.53
CA ALA A 184 -11.84 -4.00 1.09
C ALA A 184 -10.98 -3.73 -0.15
N GLY A 185 -11.46 -2.92 -1.11
CA GLY A 185 -10.66 -2.53 -2.28
C GLY A 185 -9.44 -1.69 -1.92
N CYS A 186 -9.63 -0.64 -1.12
CA CYS A 186 -8.51 0.17 -0.58
C CYS A 186 -7.56 -0.68 0.26
N GLY A 187 -8.11 -1.55 1.11
CA GLY A 187 -7.35 -2.48 1.95
C GLY A 187 -6.55 -3.50 1.14
N LEU A 188 -7.07 -3.98 0.00
CA LEU A 188 -6.35 -4.89 -0.88
C LEU A 188 -5.16 -4.18 -1.53
N PHE A 189 -5.33 -2.93 -1.99
CA PHE A 189 -4.21 -2.13 -2.48
C PHE A 189 -3.16 -1.90 -1.37
N TYR A 190 -3.62 -1.61 -0.15
CA TYR A 190 -2.74 -1.52 1.02
C TYR A 190 -1.99 -2.82 1.29
N LEU A 191 -2.65 -3.98 1.19
CA LEU A 191 -2.03 -5.28 1.37
C LEU A 191 -0.96 -5.53 0.29
N VAL A 192 -1.30 -5.35 -0.99
CA VAL A 192 -0.36 -5.48 -2.12
C VAL A 192 0.86 -4.59 -1.89
N GLY A 193 0.65 -3.35 -1.47
CA GLY A 193 1.74 -2.42 -1.19
C GLY A 193 2.66 -2.87 -0.04
N ASN A 194 2.09 -3.34 1.07
CA ASN A 194 2.89 -3.84 2.19
C ASN A 194 3.61 -5.16 1.87
N LEU A 195 3.08 -5.99 0.96
CA LEU A 195 3.79 -7.16 0.45
C LEU A 195 5.00 -6.74 -0.40
N GLN A 196 4.86 -5.73 -1.26
CA GLN A 196 5.99 -5.19 -2.04
C GLN A 196 7.11 -4.62 -1.15
N VAL A 197 6.77 -3.98 -0.05
CA VAL A 197 7.76 -3.48 0.91
C VAL A 197 8.65 -4.62 1.45
N ILE A 198 8.11 -5.83 1.64
CA ILE A 198 8.92 -6.99 2.10
C ILE A 198 10.00 -7.34 1.08
N HIS A 199 9.67 -7.30 -0.22
CA HIS A 199 10.63 -7.60 -1.28
C HIS A 199 11.76 -6.56 -1.33
N PHE A 200 11.44 -5.28 -1.20
CA PHE A 200 12.45 -4.22 -1.10
C PHE A 200 13.30 -4.33 0.17
N GLU A 201 12.71 -4.68 1.32
CA GLU A 201 13.45 -4.89 2.56
C GLU A 201 14.40 -6.09 2.47
N ASN A 202 14.00 -7.15 1.77
CA ASN A 202 14.89 -8.28 1.54
C ASN A 202 16.04 -7.93 0.59
N TYR A 203 15.77 -7.18 -0.48
CA TYR A 203 16.82 -6.71 -1.38
C TYR A 203 17.91 -5.93 -0.64
N GLY A 204 17.53 -5.04 0.28
CA GLY A 204 18.49 -4.30 1.11
C GLY A 204 19.41 -5.22 1.92
N LYS A 205 18.89 -6.34 2.43
CA LYS A 205 19.69 -7.36 3.15
C LYS A 205 20.56 -8.21 2.22
N VAL A 206 20.10 -8.46 1.00
CA VAL A 206 20.89 -9.17 -0.02
C VAL A 206 22.10 -8.33 -0.42
N LEU A 207 21.96 -7.01 -0.48
CA LEU A 207 23.06 -6.10 -0.76
C LEU A 207 24.15 -6.13 0.32
N GLU A 208 23.83 -6.49 1.56
CA GLU A 208 24.80 -6.66 2.65
C GLU A 208 25.58 -7.98 2.59
N ARG A 209 25.23 -8.92 1.68
CA ARG A 209 25.83 -10.27 1.60
C ARG A 209 26.96 -10.42 0.58
N ASP A 210 27.48 -9.31 0.04
CA ASP A 210 28.63 -9.27 -0.89
C ASP A 210 28.56 -10.30 -2.04
N LEU A 211 27.44 -10.31 -2.76
CA LEU A 211 27.26 -11.03 -4.03
C LEU A 211 27.81 -10.23 -5.24
N ASP A 212 27.89 -10.90 -6.39
CA ASP A 212 28.26 -10.27 -7.66
C ASP A 212 27.32 -9.11 -8.04
N VAL A 213 27.93 -8.03 -8.52
CA VAL A 213 27.22 -6.79 -8.92
C VAL A 213 26.15 -7.02 -9.98
N SER A 214 26.35 -7.96 -10.89
CA SER A 214 25.38 -8.33 -11.93
C SER A 214 24.07 -8.86 -11.33
N VAL A 215 24.16 -9.65 -10.24
CA VAL A 215 22.99 -10.19 -9.53
C VAL A 215 22.18 -9.06 -8.87
N TYR A 216 22.87 -8.05 -8.32
CA TYR A 216 22.19 -6.89 -7.72
C TYR A 216 21.43 -6.05 -8.75
N ILE A 217 21.99 -5.87 -9.95
CA ILE A 217 21.33 -5.13 -11.03
C ILE A 217 20.11 -5.91 -11.51
N GLU A 218 20.25 -7.22 -11.76
CA GLU A 218 19.15 -8.05 -12.23
C GLU A 218 17.98 -8.05 -11.23
N GLU A 219 18.28 -8.21 -9.94
CA GLU A 219 17.25 -8.22 -8.91
C GLU A 219 16.61 -6.83 -8.72
N HIS A 220 17.39 -5.74 -8.83
CA HIS A 220 16.83 -4.39 -8.84
C HIS A 220 15.89 -4.18 -10.03
N MET A 221 16.30 -4.54 -11.25
CA MET A 221 15.47 -4.45 -12.46
C MET A 221 14.17 -5.23 -12.30
N ARG A 222 14.24 -6.43 -11.71
CA ARG A 222 13.08 -7.28 -11.45
C ARG A 222 12.09 -6.62 -10.49
N LEU A 223 12.58 -6.05 -9.38
CA LEU A 223 11.77 -5.35 -8.39
C LEU A 223 11.11 -4.10 -8.98
N THR A 224 11.86 -3.27 -9.70
CA THR A 224 11.32 -2.06 -10.34
C THR A 224 10.29 -2.42 -11.42
N HIS A 225 10.51 -3.50 -12.17
CA HIS A 225 9.54 -4.02 -13.15
C HIS A 225 8.25 -4.50 -12.49
N ASP A 226 8.34 -5.24 -11.38
CA ASP A 226 7.15 -5.72 -10.67
C ASP A 226 6.39 -4.57 -9.99
N LEU A 227 7.09 -3.56 -9.48
CA LEU A 227 6.49 -2.30 -9.01
C LEU A 227 5.75 -1.57 -10.14
N SER A 228 6.37 -1.44 -11.31
CA SER A 228 5.76 -0.83 -12.50
C SER A 228 4.48 -1.57 -12.92
N LYS A 229 4.48 -2.91 -12.89
CA LYS A 229 3.28 -3.70 -13.15
C LYS A 229 2.17 -3.42 -12.15
N ILE A 230 2.47 -3.34 -10.86
CA ILE A 230 1.47 -3.06 -9.81
C ILE A 230 0.89 -1.67 -10.02
N SER A 231 1.75 -0.69 -10.24
CA SER A 231 1.34 0.68 -10.49
C SER A 231 0.44 0.76 -11.72
N HIS A 232 0.80 0.08 -12.81
CA HIS A 232 -0.05 -0.02 -14.00
C HIS A 232 -1.41 -0.69 -13.74
N ARG A 233 -1.46 -1.74 -12.91
CA ARG A 233 -2.71 -2.45 -12.58
C ARG A 233 -3.67 -1.58 -11.77
N PHE A 234 -3.17 -0.82 -10.80
CA PHE A 234 -3.99 -0.04 -9.87
C PHE A 234 -4.09 1.46 -10.20
N ARG A 235 -3.39 1.98 -11.22
CA ARG A 235 -3.40 3.41 -11.54
C ARG A 235 -4.80 3.98 -11.81
N ILE A 236 -5.64 3.23 -12.53
CA ILE A 236 -7.01 3.67 -12.85
C ILE A 236 -7.87 3.64 -11.58
N PHE A 237 -7.71 2.62 -10.75
CA PHE A 237 -8.37 2.52 -9.45
C PHE A 237 -8.05 3.73 -8.59
N LEU A 238 -6.77 4.01 -8.33
CA LEU A 238 -6.37 5.14 -7.49
C LEU A 238 -6.82 6.49 -8.04
N LEU A 239 -6.70 6.71 -9.35
CA LEU A 239 -7.12 7.96 -9.96
C LEU A 239 -8.63 8.20 -9.83
N LEU A 240 -9.44 7.19 -10.16
CA LEU A 240 -10.90 7.31 -10.05
C LEU A 240 -11.35 7.44 -8.59
N GLU A 241 -10.71 6.69 -7.68
CA GLU A 241 -11.01 6.72 -6.26
C GLU A 241 -10.75 8.11 -5.68
N PHE A 242 -9.57 8.68 -5.92
CA PHE A 242 -9.27 10.05 -5.48
C PHE A 242 -10.23 11.05 -6.10
N LEU A 243 -10.49 10.99 -7.42
CA LEU A 243 -11.39 11.92 -8.09
C LEU A 243 -12.81 11.89 -7.49
N ILE A 244 -13.38 10.71 -7.30
CA ILE A 244 -14.75 10.57 -6.78
C ILE A 244 -14.82 11.02 -5.33
N VAL A 245 -13.83 10.66 -4.50
CA VAL A 245 -13.81 11.10 -3.11
C VAL A 245 -13.64 12.61 -3.01
N THR A 246 -12.70 13.22 -3.74
CA THR A 246 -12.55 14.69 -3.75
C THR A 246 -13.84 15.38 -4.20
N ALA A 247 -14.48 14.87 -5.26
CA ALA A 247 -15.77 15.40 -5.72
C ALA A 247 -16.86 15.27 -4.66
N CYS A 248 -16.96 14.10 -4.00
CA CYS A 248 -17.90 13.87 -2.91
C CYS A 248 -17.66 14.81 -1.72
N GLN A 249 -16.40 15.00 -1.32
CA GLN A 249 -16.02 15.90 -0.24
C GLN A 249 -16.34 17.35 -0.58
N PHE A 250 -16.07 17.78 -1.81
CA PHE A 250 -16.38 19.12 -2.28
C PHE A 250 -17.89 19.38 -2.30
N VAL A 251 -18.70 18.44 -2.80
CA VAL A 251 -20.15 18.61 -2.79
C VAL A 251 -20.69 18.60 -1.36
N SER A 252 -20.22 17.68 -0.51
CA SER A 252 -20.57 17.65 0.91
C SER A 252 -20.24 18.97 1.60
N LEU A 253 -19.10 19.59 1.26
CA LEU A 253 -18.71 20.91 1.76
C LEU A 253 -19.67 22.02 1.29
N LEU A 254 -20.02 22.03 -0.01
CA LEU A 254 -20.97 23.01 -0.54
C LEU A 254 -22.33 22.89 0.12
N GLN A 255 -22.86 21.68 0.25
CA GLN A 255 -24.16 21.43 0.88
C GLN A 255 -24.18 21.80 2.36
N THR A 256 -23.12 21.45 3.10
CA THR A 256 -22.99 21.82 4.52
C THR A 256 -22.80 23.32 4.73
N THR A 257 -22.30 24.04 3.73
CA THR A 257 -22.12 25.49 3.78
C THR A 257 -23.39 26.25 3.40
N VAL A 258 -24.09 25.84 2.34
CA VAL A 258 -25.31 26.51 1.85
C VAL A 258 -26.46 26.34 2.84
N ASN A 259 -26.61 25.14 3.41
CA ASN A 259 -27.78 24.79 4.22
C ASN A 259 -27.51 24.89 5.73
N HIS A 260 -26.78 25.92 6.15
CA HIS A 260 -26.21 26.07 7.51
C HIS A 260 -27.26 26.09 8.66
N GLY A 261 -28.57 26.11 8.35
CA GLY A 261 -29.67 26.08 9.34
C GLY A 261 -30.46 24.77 9.46
N ILE A 262 -30.27 23.79 8.56
CA ILE A 262 -31.10 22.56 8.49
C ILE A 262 -30.31 21.29 8.92
N ILE A 263 -28.98 21.40 8.94
CA ILE A 263 -28.07 20.27 9.15
C ILE A 263 -27.76 20.11 10.64
N ASN A 264 -28.64 19.41 11.36
CA ASN A 264 -28.37 18.87 12.70
C ASN A 264 -27.62 17.53 12.59
N LEU A 265 -26.99 17.04 13.68
CA LEU A 265 -26.32 15.72 13.75
C LEU A 265 -27.17 14.57 13.15
N VAL A 266 -28.49 14.65 13.28
CA VAL A 266 -29.45 13.68 12.75
C VAL A 266 -29.51 13.70 11.21
N ASN A 267 -29.53 14.89 10.59
CA ASN A 267 -29.59 15.05 9.13
C ASN A 267 -28.19 15.02 8.49
N GLY A 268 -27.20 15.65 9.12
CA GLY A 268 -25.82 15.78 8.62
C GLY A 268 -24.90 14.60 8.92
N GLY A 269 -25.29 13.69 9.81
CA GLY A 269 -24.43 12.59 10.23
C GLY A 269 -24.07 11.60 9.10
N ASP A 270 -24.86 11.50 8.02
CA ASP A 270 -24.51 10.64 6.88
C ASP A 270 -23.35 11.24 6.08
N PHE A 271 -23.30 12.56 5.92
CA PHE A 271 -22.16 13.25 5.32
C PHE A 271 -20.89 13.06 6.14
N ALA A 272 -20.99 13.17 7.47
CA ALA A 272 -19.86 12.94 8.36
C ALA A 272 -19.36 11.49 8.27
N LEU A 273 -20.27 10.50 8.34
CA LEU A 273 -19.92 9.08 8.23
C LEU A 273 -19.31 8.74 6.87
N LEU A 274 -19.90 9.23 5.77
CA LEU A 274 -19.37 9.04 4.43
C LEU A 274 -17.96 9.62 4.31
N SER A 275 -17.74 10.82 4.87
CA SER A 275 -16.45 11.50 4.82
C SER A 275 -15.37 10.80 5.64
N ILE A 276 -15.71 10.30 6.83
CA ILE A 276 -14.79 9.51 7.65
C ILE A 276 -14.39 8.23 6.92
N VAL A 277 -15.37 7.50 6.38
CA VAL A 277 -15.12 6.25 5.63
C VAL A 277 -14.21 6.52 4.43
N GLN A 278 -14.53 7.53 3.61
CA GLN A 278 -13.75 7.92 2.44
C GLN A 278 -12.31 8.33 2.80
N LEU A 279 -12.14 9.13 3.86
CA LEU A 279 -10.82 9.52 4.37
C LEU A 279 -9.99 8.30 4.75
N VAL A 280 -10.57 7.33 5.48
CA VAL A 280 -9.89 6.09 5.85
C VAL A 280 -9.41 5.34 4.61
N GLY A 281 -10.27 5.19 3.59
CA GLY A 281 -9.91 4.52 2.34
C GLY A 281 -8.76 5.22 1.59
N ILE A 282 -8.82 6.54 1.47
CA ILE A 282 -7.75 7.36 0.88
C ILE A 282 -6.44 7.21 1.66
N VAL A 283 -6.49 7.32 3.00
CA VAL A 283 -5.30 7.23 3.85
C VAL A 283 -4.64 5.86 3.73
N LEU A 284 -5.41 4.78 3.65
CA LEU A 284 -4.88 3.44 3.39
C LEU A 284 -4.15 3.39 2.05
N CYS A 285 -4.74 3.95 0.99
CA CYS A 285 -4.13 3.96 -0.34
C CYS A 285 -2.86 4.81 -0.39
N LEU A 286 -2.91 6.04 0.13
CA LEU A 286 -1.77 6.96 0.19
C LEU A 286 -0.63 6.40 1.05
N THR A 287 -0.94 5.78 2.19
CA THR A 287 0.09 5.17 3.06
C THR A 287 0.80 4.03 2.35
N ALA A 288 0.07 3.21 1.59
CA ALA A 288 0.65 2.13 0.81
C ALA A 288 1.58 2.68 -0.28
N ALA A 289 1.11 3.64 -1.07
CA ALA A 289 1.89 4.29 -2.11
C ALA A 289 3.15 4.97 -1.52
N ALA A 290 3.00 5.71 -0.42
CA ALA A 290 4.09 6.40 0.26
C ALA A 290 5.16 5.44 0.76
N LYS A 291 4.76 4.34 1.42
CA LYS A 291 5.70 3.34 1.93
C LYS A 291 6.47 2.69 0.79
N ILE A 292 5.82 2.34 -0.31
CA ILE A 292 6.48 1.73 -1.47
C ILE A 292 7.44 2.72 -2.13
N SER A 293 6.99 3.93 -2.45
CA SER A 293 7.84 4.96 -3.07
C SER A 293 9.03 5.31 -2.19
N HIS A 294 8.81 5.49 -0.87
CA HIS A 294 9.89 5.76 0.07
C HIS A 294 10.93 4.64 0.09
N ARG A 295 10.46 3.39 0.20
CA ARG A 295 11.37 2.25 0.24
C ARG A 295 12.14 2.14 -1.05
N ALA A 296 11.50 2.26 -2.21
CA ALA A 296 12.14 2.22 -3.52
C ALA A 296 13.23 3.30 -3.69
N GLN A 297 12.94 4.55 -3.27
CA GLN A 297 13.92 5.64 -3.31
C GLN A 297 15.09 5.43 -2.34
N SER A 298 14.86 4.76 -1.20
CA SER A 298 15.92 4.51 -0.21
C SER A 298 16.96 3.47 -0.66
N LEU A 299 16.71 2.69 -1.72
CA LEU A 299 17.69 1.72 -2.21
C LEU A 299 19.00 2.38 -2.65
N GLY A 300 18.94 3.58 -3.24
CA GLY A 300 20.12 4.30 -3.69
C GLY A 300 21.07 4.65 -2.54
N SER A 301 20.53 5.07 -1.38
CA SER A 301 21.36 5.37 -0.21
C SER A 301 21.94 4.11 0.43
N VAL A 302 21.19 3.00 0.44
CA VAL A 302 21.69 1.70 0.92
C VAL A 302 22.82 1.19 0.02
N ALA A 303 22.67 1.29 -1.31
CA ALA A 303 23.72 0.93 -2.27
C ALA A 303 24.97 1.80 -2.12
N SER A 304 24.80 3.10 -1.92
CA SER A 304 25.91 4.03 -1.69
C SER A 304 26.65 3.71 -0.39
N ARG A 305 25.91 3.43 0.70
CA ARG A 305 26.47 3.02 1.99
C ARG A 305 27.24 1.70 1.87
N TRP A 306 26.69 0.72 1.17
CA TRP A 306 27.36 -0.54 0.90
C TRP A 306 28.68 -0.34 0.14
N HIS A 307 28.65 0.40 -0.97
CA HIS A 307 29.86 0.69 -1.75
C HIS A 307 30.94 1.38 -0.90
N ALA A 308 30.55 2.35 -0.05
CA ALA A 308 31.47 3.01 0.86
C ALA A 308 32.08 2.04 1.88
N MET A 309 31.26 1.19 2.53
CA MET A 309 31.76 0.20 3.50
C MET A 309 32.75 -0.79 2.88
N VAL A 310 32.43 -1.34 1.71
CA VAL A 310 33.32 -2.28 1.01
C VAL A 310 34.63 -1.61 0.60
N THR A 311 34.58 -0.35 0.13
CA THR A 311 35.77 0.38 -0.31
C THR A 311 36.66 0.82 0.86
N CYS A 312 36.08 1.20 2.01
CA CYS A 312 36.85 1.54 3.20
C CYS A 312 37.51 0.30 3.82
N ASN A 313 36.78 -0.82 3.92
CA ASN A 313 37.31 -2.05 4.53
C ASN A 313 38.43 -2.70 3.70
N SER A 314 38.48 -2.47 2.38
CA SER A 314 39.56 -3.03 1.54
C SER A 314 40.93 -2.40 1.80
N ASN A 315 41.00 -1.19 2.34
CA ASN A 315 42.28 -0.54 2.65
C ASN A 315 42.94 -1.09 3.92
N ASP A 316 42.15 -1.56 4.90
CA ASP A 316 42.70 -2.14 6.13
C ASP A 316 43.32 -3.53 5.90
N ALA A 317 42.84 -4.27 4.89
CA ALA A 317 43.39 -5.58 4.52
C ALA A 317 44.79 -5.48 3.88
N LEU A 318 45.08 -4.40 3.15
CA LEU A 318 46.40 -4.13 2.56
C LEU A 318 47.44 -3.66 3.59
N GLY A 319 47.00 -3.16 4.77
CA GLY A 319 47.88 -2.72 5.86
C GLY A 319 48.21 -3.79 6.90
N SER A 320 47.49 -4.91 6.94
CA SER A 320 47.59 -5.93 8.00
C SER A 320 48.52 -7.11 7.66
N GLY A 321 49.02 -7.20 6.42
CA GLY A 321 49.90 -8.29 5.96
C GLY A 321 51.39 -8.13 6.26
N TYR A 322 51.82 -7.02 6.88
CA TYR A 322 53.24 -6.69 7.06
C TYR A 322 53.54 -6.18 8.49
N LEU A 323 53.23 -6.97 9.51
CA LEU A 323 53.90 -6.81 10.81
C LEU A 323 53.96 -8.14 11.59
N GLY A 324 54.73 -9.08 11.04
CA GLY A 324 55.30 -10.17 11.82
C GLY A 324 56.69 -9.77 12.33
N ASN A 325 56.81 -9.72 13.66
CA ASN A 325 58.02 -9.63 14.48
C ASN A 325 58.81 -8.31 14.47
N THR A 326 58.74 -7.56 15.58
CA THR A 326 59.82 -7.44 16.60
C THR A 326 59.35 -6.47 17.70
N GLU A 327 59.59 -6.86 18.95
CA GLU A 327 59.32 -6.08 20.18
C GLU A 327 59.89 -4.66 20.13
N ASN A 328 59.05 -3.65 20.47
CA ASN A 328 59.33 -2.66 21.53
C ASN A 328 58.15 -1.67 21.72
N PRO A 329 57.89 -1.16 22.94
CA PRO A 329 56.79 -0.23 23.19
C PRO A 329 57.29 1.21 23.31
N GLU A 330 56.84 2.14 22.46
CA GLU A 330 56.80 3.57 22.82
C GLU A 330 55.91 4.42 21.87
N LEU A 331 54.92 5.09 22.49
CA LEU A 331 54.07 6.26 22.19
C LEU A 331 53.80 6.80 20.74
N PRO A 332 52.63 7.48 20.52
CA PRO A 332 52.04 7.73 19.21
C PRO A 332 52.29 9.16 18.69
N ARG A 333 52.23 9.34 17.35
CA ARG A 333 51.42 10.37 16.65
C ARG A 333 51.61 10.36 15.11
N PRO A 334 50.66 10.95 14.34
CA PRO A 334 50.38 10.65 12.94
C PRO A 334 50.92 11.70 11.94
N THR A 335 50.57 11.49 10.65
CA THR A 335 50.32 12.48 9.56
C THR A 335 51.29 12.45 8.36
N GLY A 336 50.70 12.22 7.17
CA GLY A 336 51.20 12.61 5.83
C GLY A 336 52.33 11.75 5.26
N SER A 337 52.54 11.55 3.97
CA SER A 337 51.87 11.94 2.72
C SER A 337 52.69 11.29 1.59
N LEU A 338 52.01 10.82 0.54
CA LEU A 338 52.47 10.56 -0.85
C LEU A 338 53.98 10.32 -1.13
N PRO A 339 54.39 9.16 -1.67
CA PRO A 339 55.69 9.06 -2.31
C PRO A 339 55.62 9.61 -3.74
N VAL A 340 56.33 10.72 -3.92
CA VAL A 340 56.73 11.35 -5.16
C VAL A 340 57.62 10.41 -5.97
N ASN A 341 57.38 10.37 -7.28
CA ASN A 341 58.17 9.69 -8.29
C ASN A 341 59.57 10.33 -8.41
N TYR A 342 60.64 9.53 -8.38
CA TYR A 342 61.96 9.93 -8.88
C TYR A 342 62.53 8.83 -9.77
N SER A 343 63.08 9.31 -10.89
CA SER A 343 63.56 8.56 -12.04
C SER A 343 65.04 8.18 -11.92
N GLU A 344 65.41 7.18 -12.73
CA GLU A 344 66.75 6.82 -13.25
C GLU A 344 67.80 6.16 -12.34
N SER A 345 68.02 4.86 -12.58
CA SER A 345 69.38 4.33 -12.89
C SER A 345 69.28 2.94 -13.52
N ASP A 346 69.92 2.80 -14.68
CA ASP A 346 70.08 1.55 -15.43
C ASP A 346 70.96 0.55 -14.68
N LEU A 347 70.48 -0.67 -14.48
CA LEU A 347 71.29 -1.89 -14.39
C LEU A 347 70.37 -3.10 -14.60
N GLU A 348 70.61 -3.85 -15.69
CA GLU A 348 69.92 -5.09 -16.02
C GLU A 348 70.03 -6.12 -14.88
N SER A 349 68.89 -6.55 -14.34
CA SER A 349 68.77 -7.78 -13.55
C SER A 349 67.37 -8.36 -13.69
N ALA A 350 67.26 -9.30 -14.62
CA ALA A 350 66.39 -10.49 -14.62
C ALA A 350 65.00 -10.41 -13.94
N ASP A 351 63.97 -10.53 -14.78
CA ASP A 351 62.73 -11.29 -14.55
C ASP A 351 62.33 -11.56 -13.09
N LEU A 352 61.76 -10.56 -12.42
CA LEU A 352 60.78 -10.78 -11.37
C LEU A 352 59.50 -10.06 -11.75
N MET A 353 58.67 -10.83 -12.43
CA MET A 353 57.37 -10.49 -12.96
C MET A 353 56.48 -9.78 -11.91
N PRO A 354 56.12 -8.48 -12.05
CA PRO A 354 55.14 -7.80 -11.20
C PRO A 354 53.69 -8.11 -11.63
N LEU A 355 53.48 -9.20 -12.39
CA LEU A 355 52.17 -9.55 -12.94
C LEU A 355 51.16 -9.84 -11.83
N SER A 356 51.56 -10.39 -10.68
CA SER A 356 50.65 -10.64 -9.55
C SER A 356 50.13 -9.34 -8.94
N THR A 357 51.02 -8.38 -8.65
CA THR A 357 50.63 -7.08 -8.06
C THR A 357 49.80 -6.25 -9.04
N ASN A 358 50.15 -6.24 -10.33
CA ASN A 358 49.36 -5.54 -11.35
C ASN A 358 47.99 -6.21 -11.60
N VAL A 359 47.89 -7.54 -11.50
CA VAL A 359 46.63 -8.28 -11.62
C VAL A 359 45.74 -8.07 -10.38
N GLU A 360 46.29 -8.02 -9.17
CA GLU A 360 45.52 -7.73 -7.94
C GLU A 360 45.04 -6.27 -7.90
N LEU A 361 45.88 -5.32 -8.33
CA LEU A 361 45.53 -3.89 -8.38
C LEU A 361 44.52 -3.59 -9.49
N SER A 362 44.65 -4.25 -10.65
CA SER A 362 43.66 -4.15 -11.74
C SER A 362 42.34 -4.87 -11.43
N SER A 363 42.37 -6.00 -10.70
CA SER A 363 41.18 -6.69 -10.20
C SER A 363 40.43 -5.82 -9.17
N SER A 364 41.16 -5.20 -8.25
CA SER A 364 40.61 -4.29 -7.25
C SER A 364 40.01 -3.03 -7.89
N ALA A 365 40.70 -2.41 -8.85
CA ALA A 365 40.20 -1.28 -9.63
C ALA A 365 38.95 -1.66 -10.46
N SER A 366 38.96 -2.82 -11.11
CA SER A 366 37.80 -3.34 -11.86
C SER A 366 36.59 -3.57 -10.96
N SER A 367 36.80 -4.15 -9.78
CA SER A 367 35.74 -4.35 -8.79
C SER A 367 35.14 -3.01 -8.30
N TYR A 368 36.00 -2.01 -8.06
CA TYR A 368 35.59 -0.67 -7.67
C TYR A 368 34.72 -0.01 -8.74
N HIS A 369 35.16 -0.02 -10.00
CA HIS A 369 34.40 0.54 -11.11
C HIS A 369 33.05 -0.16 -11.31
N LYS A 370 32.98 -1.48 -11.14
CA LYS A 370 31.70 -2.21 -11.18
C LYS A 370 30.75 -1.76 -10.07
N ARG A 371 31.22 -1.63 -8.83
CA ARG A 371 30.38 -1.16 -7.70
C ARG A 371 29.94 0.29 -7.91
N GLN A 372 30.84 1.17 -8.37
CA GLN A 372 30.52 2.57 -8.66
C GLN A 372 29.49 2.70 -9.79
N ALA A 373 29.61 1.89 -10.85
CA ALA A 373 28.63 1.84 -11.93
C ALA A 373 27.26 1.39 -11.41
N PHE A 374 27.20 0.41 -10.51
CA PHE A 374 25.97 0.00 -9.86
C PHE A 374 25.32 1.09 -9.01
N VAL A 375 26.10 1.78 -8.17
CA VAL A 375 25.58 2.91 -7.37
C VAL A 375 25.02 3.99 -8.28
N THR A 376 25.76 4.34 -9.33
CA THR A 376 25.32 5.33 -10.32
C THR A 376 24.03 4.88 -11.03
N TYR A 377 23.91 3.60 -11.36
CA TYR A 377 22.70 3.02 -11.95
C TYR A 377 21.49 3.11 -10.99
N VAL A 378 21.63 2.72 -9.72
CA VAL A 378 20.52 2.76 -8.76
C VAL A 378 20.10 4.18 -8.43
N GLN A 379 21.06 5.11 -8.32
CA GLN A 379 20.79 6.53 -8.08
C GLN A 379 20.12 7.22 -9.29
N SER A 380 20.49 6.85 -10.52
CA SER A 380 19.87 7.39 -11.73
C SER A 380 18.49 6.77 -12.02
N ASN A 381 18.25 5.55 -11.55
CA ASN A 381 16.99 4.84 -11.69
C ASN A 381 16.27 4.74 -10.34
N THR A 382 15.98 5.90 -9.72
CA THR A 382 15.19 5.94 -8.49
C THR A 382 13.83 5.29 -8.74
N GLY A 383 13.65 4.07 -8.22
CA GLY A 383 12.38 3.37 -8.28
C GLY A 383 11.29 4.10 -7.50
N GLY A 384 10.04 3.85 -7.84
CA GLY A 384 8.90 4.45 -7.16
C GLY A 384 7.56 4.02 -7.75
N PHE A 385 6.49 4.24 -7.01
CA PHE A 385 5.15 4.05 -7.55
C PHE A 385 4.84 5.15 -8.57
N THR A 386 4.37 4.81 -9.77
CA THR A 386 4.20 5.74 -10.89
C THR A 386 2.79 5.71 -11.49
N ILE A 387 2.09 6.84 -11.47
CA ILE A 387 0.76 6.97 -12.07
C ILE A 387 0.92 7.67 -13.43
N PHE A 388 0.66 6.97 -14.53
CA PHE A 388 0.78 7.50 -15.91
C PHE A 388 2.13 8.18 -16.21
N GLY A 389 3.23 7.60 -15.72
CA GLY A 389 4.59 8.13 -15.93
C GLY A 389 5.00 9.21 -14.93
N TRP A 390 4.07 9.73 -14.12
CA TRP A 390 4.38 10.63 -13.02
C TRP A 390 4.75 9.82 -11.78
N MET A 391 5.94 10.10 -11.24
CA MET A 391 6.35 9.50 -9.96
C MET A 391 5.50 10.09 -8.84
N VAL A 392 4.87 9.22 -8.07
CA VAL A 392 4.13 9.64 -6.87
C VAL A 392 5.17 9.90 -5.78
N ASP A 393 5.54 11.17 -5.67
CA ASP A 393 6.52 11.66 -4.69
C ASP A 393 5.85 11.92 -3.33
N ARG A 394 6.69 12.12 -2.30
CA ARG A 394 6.18 12.37 -0.94
C ARG A 394 5.40 13.67 -0.84
N MET A 395 5.77 14.67 -1.64
CA MET A 395 5.11 15.97 -1.64
C MET A 395 3.68 15.82 -2.15
N LEU A 396 3.47 15.19 -3.31
CA LEU A 396 2.14 14.98 -3.88
C LEU A 396 1.24 14.16 -2.96
N ILE A 397 1.75 13.09 -2.35
CA ILE A 397 0.99 12.30 -1.37
C ILE A 397 0.58 13.16 -0.18
N ASN A 398 1.52 13.92 0.40
CA ASN A 398 1.23 14.78 1.54
C ASN A 398 0.23 15.87 1.16
N THR A 399 0.37 16.49 -0.02
CA THR A 399 -0.56 17.50 -0.51
C THR A 399 -1.97 16.95 -0.66
N ILE A 400 -2.13 15.78 -1.30
CA ILE A 400 -3.45 15.13 -1.42
C ILE A 400 -4.01 14.82 -0.03
N PHE A 401 -3.19 14.25 0.86
CA PHE A 401 -3.62 13.94 2.23
C PHE A 401 -4.10 15.18 2.97
N PHE A 402 -3.37 16.30 2.92
CA PHE A 402 -3.77 17.53 3.60
C PHE A 402 -5.03 18.15 2.99
N ILE A 403 -5.18 18.13 1.67
CA ILE A 403 -6.39 18.62 0.99
C ILE A 403 -7.62 17.82 1.45
N GLU A 404 -7.55 16.49 1.36
CA GLU A 404 -8.67 15.61 1.76
C GLU A 404 -8.97 15.73 3.26
N LEU A 405 -7.93 15.74 4.09
CA LEU A 405 -8.08 15.90 5.53
C LEU A 405 -8.73 17.24 5.89
N SER A 406 -8.34 18.33 5.23
CA SER A 406 -8.95 19.66 5.43
C SER A 406 -10.41 19.69 5.00
N LEU A 407 -10.75 19.10 3.86
CA LEU A 407 -12.15 19.00 3.40
C LEU A 407 -13.00 18.22 4.40
N VAL A 408 -12.51 17.06 4.84
CA VAL A 408 -13.21 16.19 5.79
C VAL A 408 -13.38 16.90 7.13
N PHE A 409 -12.33 17.51 7.69
CA PHE A 409 -12.48 18.26 8.95
C PHE A 409 -13.42 19.45 8.84
N PHE A 410 -13.49 20.10 7.69
CA PHE A 410 -14.46 21.17 7.47
C PHE A 410 -15.90 20.63 7.51
N VAL A 411 -16.17 19.53 6.79
CA VAL A 411 -17.48 18.86 6.79
C VAL A 411 -17.84 18.37 8.20
N LEU A 412 -16.90 17.77 8.94
CA LEU A 412 -17.11 17.39 10.34
C LEU A 412 -17.40 18.60 11.21
N GLY A 413 -16.64 19.69 11.07
CA GLY A 413 -16.84 20.92 11.83
C GLY A 413 -18.25 21.49 11.66
N LYS A 414 -18.81 21.41 10.45
CA LYS A 414 -20.17 21.87 10.15
C LYS A 414 -21.27 20.90 10.59
N THR A 415 -21.00 19.60 10.65
CA THR A 415 -21.99 18.56 10.98
C THR A 415 -22.03 18.19 12.46
N VAL A 416 -20.92 18.38 13.19
CA VAL A 416 -20.80 18.05 14.62
C VAL A 416 -21.13 19.23 15.53
N THR A 417 -21.12 20.47 15.03
CA THR A 417 -21.57 21.63 15.83
C THR A 417 -23.02 21.43 16.25
N ILE A 418 -23.21 21.02 17.51
CA ILE A 418 -24.49 20.96 18.17
C ILE A 418 -24.96 22.40 18.32
N THR A 419 -25.80 22.87 17.41
CA THR A 419 -26.61 24.06 17.67
C THR A 419 -27.62 23.66 18.74
N THR A 420 -27.21 23.74 20.00
CA THR A 420 -28.14 23.87 21.13
C THR A 420 -28.84 25.19 20.92
N ARG A 421 -30.06 25.16 20.38
CA ARG A 421 -30.95 26.30 20.38
C ARG A 421 -32.21 25.95 21.14
#